data_AF-A0A5E6SMK0-F1
#
_entry.id   AF-A0A5E6SMK0-F1
#
_cell.length_a   1.000
_cell.length_b   1.000
_cell.length_c   1.000
_cell.angle_alpha   90.00
_cell.angle_beta   90.00
_cell.angle_gamma   90.00
#
_symmetry.space_group_name_H-M   'P 1'
#
loop_
_entity.id
_entity.type
_entity.pdbx_description
1 polymer ?
#
loop_
_entity_poly.entity_id
_entity_poly.type
_entity_poly.pdbx_seq_one_letter_code
_entity_poly.pdbx_strand_id
1 'polypeptide(L)'
;MHKHTLGIRSLELSALGFGCMGLSHGYGSTTDTQRIAEPQWTEPSTMATDTRSSAALPALMALCLSVGAMFSLTTQAVEAPKSMTTPQTTAQALSNKQQTIPLIAAFMATSDMPNLNAALNQGLDAGLTISETREILVQLYAYVGFPRSLNALNELMTVVQARKQRGIEDAPGREPSQAIPVGDELLAAGTANQTKISGAPVKGPVFEFAPVINRYLQTHLFGDIFERDNLDWQSRELATVGALAATPGVEPQLRAHMAASLRVGLSAAQLGEVTEQLKKHGDAQTAERANAALKEVLAASKK
;
A
#
# COMPACT_ATOMS: atom_id res chain seq x y z
N MET A 1 15.29 11.69 -44.55
CA MET A 1 15.89 12.16 -43.27
C MET A 1 15.01 13.26 -42.70
N HIS A 2 14.16 12.92 -41.74
CA HIS A 2 13.42 13.89 -40.92
C HIS A 2 13.76 13.59 -39.47
N LYS A 3 14.55 14.46 -38.85
CA LYS A 3 14.88 14.40 -37.42
C LYS A 3 13.78 15.17 -36.69
N HIS A 4 12.96 14.45 -35.93
CA HIS A 4 12.10 15.06 -34.93
C HIS A 4 12.95 15.29 -33.67
N THR A 5 13.17 16.56 -33.35
CA THR A 5 13.76 16.99 -32.07
C THR A 5 12.61 17.15 -31.07
N LEU A 6 12.58 16.33 -30.03
CA LEU A 6 11.67 16.48 -28.89
C LEU A 6 12.39 17.24 -27.76
N GLY A 7 11.63 18.12 -27.14
CA GLY A 7 12.06 19.21 -26.28
C GLY A 7 12.73 18.82 -24.96
N ILE A 8 13.38 19.85 -24.44
CA ILE A 8 14.29 19.91 -23.29
C ILE A 8 13.54 19.66 -21.98
N ARG A 9 13.93 18.60 -21.27
CA ARG A 9 14.04 18.47 -19.80
C ARG A 9 14.61 17.09 -19.47
N SER A 10 15.91 16.94 -19.68
CA SER A 10 16.68 15.82 -19.16
C SER A 10 16.79 16.00 -17.64
N LEU A 11 16.04 15.22 -16.86
CA LEU A 11 16.47 14.92 -15.49
C LEU A 11 17.66 13.98 -15.61
N GLU A 12 18.86 14.50 -15.34
CA GLU A 12 20.01 13.64 -15.05
C GLU A 12 19.72 12.89 -13.75
N LEU A 13 19.51 11.58 -13.87
CA LEU A 13 19.63 10.66 -12.76
C LEU A 13 21.13 10.50 -12.48
N SER A 14 21.65 11.26 -11.53
CA SER A 14 23.00 11.07 -11.02
C SER A 14 23.11 9.69 -10.37
N ALA A 15 24.01 8.89 -10.92
CA ALA A 15 24.35 7.55 -10.47
C ALA A 15 24.95 7.57 -9.05
N LEU A 16 24.12 7.35 -8.05
CA LEU A 16 24.49 6.91 -6.71
C LEU A 16 23.48 5.86 -6.27
N GLY A 17 23.77 4.57 -6.51
CA GLY A 17 22.87 3.50 -6.06
C GLY A 17 23.07 2.08 -6.59
N PHE A 18 23.94 1.84 -7.58
CA PHE A 18 24.16 0.49 -8.14
C PHE A 18 25.37 -0.26 -7.57
N GLY A 19 25.67 -0.05 -6.28
CA GLY A 19 26.80 -0.71 -5.59
C GLY A 19 26.45 -1.91 -4.70
N CYS A 20 25.17 -2.18 -4.43
CA CYS A 20 24.77 -3.23 -3.47
C CYS A 20 23.96 -4.39 -4.07
N MET A 21 23.77 -4.42 -5.39
CA MET A 21 23.14 -5.55 -6.07
C MET A 21 24.23 -6.35 -6.76
N GLY A 22 24.74 -7.39 -6.07
CA GLY A 22 25.78 -8.30 -6.52
C GLY A 22 25.39 -9.14 -7.74
N LEU A 23 25.19 -8.47 -8.87
CA LEU A 23 25.06 -9.08 -10.19
C LEU A 23 26.44 -9.02 -10.86
N SER A 24 27.32 -9.94 -10.48
CA SER A 24 28.53 -10.23 -11.24
C SER A 24 28.16 -11.03 -12.48
N HIS A 25 27.99 -10.36 -13.62
CA HIS A 25 28.23 -10.96 -14.92
C HIS A 25 29.38 -10.20 -15.59
N GLY A 26 30.43 -10.96 -15.90
CA GLY A 26 31.75 -10.44 -16.21
C GLY A 26 31.82 -9.57 -17.47
N TYR A 27 32.65 -8.55 -17.38
CA TYR A 27 33.35 -8.00 -18.54
C TYR A 27 34.84 -8.00 -18.22
N GLY A 28 35.60 -8.68 -19.08
CA GLY A 28 37.06 -8.72 -19.05
C GLY A 28 37.69 -7.39 -19.44
N SER A 29 38.99 -7.28 -19.18
CA SER A 29 39.80 -6.07 -19.30
C SER A 29 40.04 -5.64 -20.75
N THR A 30 39.88 -4.36 -21.03
CA THR A 30 40.70 -3.66 -22.04
C THR A 30 41.01 -2.25 -21.55
N THR A 31 42.30 -2.02 -21.34
CA THR A 31 42.97 -0.72 -21.27
C THR A 31 42.71 0.08 -22.55
N ASP A 32 42.22 1.32 -22.42
CA ASP A 32 42.69 2.41 -23.27
C ASP A 32 42.44 3.78 -22.61
N THR A 33 43.42 4.66 -22.72
CA THR A 33 43.45 5.96 -22.06
C THR A 33 43.31 7.03 -23.13
N GLN A 34 42.17 7.72 -23.21
CA GLN A 34 42.06 8.95 -23.97
C GLN A 34 41.42 10.05 -23.13
N ARG A 35 42.20 11.12 -22.93
CA ARG A 35 41.79 12.39 -22.32
C ARG A 35 40.68 13.02 -23.16
N ILE A 36 39.59 13.40 -22.51
CA ILE A 36 38.59 14.31 -23.06
C ILE A 36 38.67 15.62 -22.27
N ALA A 37 38.73 16.73 -23.00
CA ALA A 37 38.93 18.09 -22.52
C ALA A 37 37.70 18.66 -21.79
N GLU A 38 37.95 19.52 -20.81
CA GLU A 38 36.95 20.26 -20.03
C GLU A 38 36.25 21.35 -20.85
N PRO A 39 34.91 21.51 -20.77
CA PRO A 39 34.23 22.67 -21.34
C PRO A 39 34.19 23.86 -20.36
N GLN A 40 34.57 25.03 -20.88
CA GLN A 40 34.45 26.34 -20.23
C GLN A 40 32.98 26.74 -20.04
N TRP A 41 32.65 27.19 -18.82
CA TRP A 41 31.35 27.76 -18.48
C TRP A 41 31.30 29.25 -18.85
N THR A 42 30.29 29.65 -19.62
CA THR A 42 29.91 31.06 -19.83
C THR A 42 28.60 31.37 -19.12
N GLU A 43 28.59 32.45 -18.35
CA GLU A 43 27.45 32.99 -17.60
C GLU A 43 26.36 33.57 -18.53
N PRO A 44 25.05 33.37 -18.27
CA PRO A 44 24.01 34.09 -18.98
C PRO A 44 23.71 35.46 -18.35
N SER A 45 23.68 36.49 -19.21
CA SER A 45 23.34 37.88 -18.88
C SER A 45 21.88 38.06 -18.50
N THR A 46 21.65 39.00 -17.58
CA THR A 46 20.35 39.52 -17.16
C THR A 46 19.68 40.32 -18.29
N MET A 47 18.36 40.13 -18.49
CA MET A 47 17.54 41.09 -19.22
C MET A 47 16.37 41.54 -18.35
N ALA A 48 16.26 42.86 -18.22
CA ALA A 48 15.27 43.59 -17.47
C ALA A 48 14.00 43.83 -18.30
N THR A 49 12.88 43.78 -17.58
CA THR A 49 11.62 44.54 -17.70
C THR A 49 11.08 44.88 -19.08
N ASP A 50 9.83 44.48 -19.33
CA ASP A 50 8.90 45.39 -19.98
C ASP A 50 7.53 45.38 -19.29
N THR A 51 6.99 46.57 -19.11
CA THR A 51 5.75 46.88 -18.42
C THR A 51 4.71 47.26 -19.45
N ARG A 52 3.50 46.70 -19.39
CA ARG A 52 2.31 47.35 -19.96
C ARG A 52 1.01 46.86 -19.33
N SER A 53 0.11 47.82 -19.25
CA SER A 53 -1.07 47.96 -18.39
C SER A 53 -2.38 47.74 -19.17
N SER A 54 -3.46 47.55 -18.39
CA SER A 54 -4.90 47.70 -18.72
C SER A 54 -5.55 46.52 -19.45
N ALA A 55 -6.79 46.09 -19.18
CA ALA A 55 -7.90 46.69 -18.44
C ALA A 55 -8.84 45.59 -17.88
N ALA A 56 -9.56 45.91 -16.80
CA ALA A 56 -10.66 45.13 -16.25
C ALA A 56 -11.99 45.45 -16.96
N LEU A 57 -12.96 44.52 -16.90
CA LEU A 57 -14.44 44.71 -16.95
C LEU A 57 -15.14 43.33 -16.79
N PRO A 58 -16.44 43.24 -16.42
CA PRO A 58 -16.84 42.69 -15.12
C PRO A 58 -17.82 41.50 -15.17
N ALA A 59 -18.16 41.08 -13.95
CA ALA A 59 -19.14 40.10 -13.49
C ALA A 59 -20.46 39.91 -14.28
N LEU A 60 -21.00 38.68 -14.20
CA LEU A 60 -22.45 38.47 -14.14
C LEU A 60 -22.81 37.46 -13.05
N MET A 61 -23.51 37.95 -12.02
CA MET A 61 -24.31 37.17 -11.08
C MET A 61 -25.52 36.58 -11.81
N ALA A 62 -25.87 35.33 -11.50
CA ALA A 62 -27.22 34.82 -11.69
C ALA A 62 -27.73 34.28 -10.35
N LEU A 63 -28.53 35.13 -9.71
CA LEU A 63 -29.39 34.87 -8.57
C LEU A 63 -30.68 34.21 -9.09
N CYS A 64 -31.02 33.01 -8.64
CA CYS A 64 -32.40 32.51 -8.75
C CYS A 64 -32.92 32.12 -7.37
N LEU A 65 -33.89 32.90 -6.95
CA LEU A 65 -34.65 32.86 -5.72
C LEU A 65 -35.60 31.66 -5.67
N SER A 66 -35.68 31.11 -4.46
CA SER A 66 -36.85 30.53 -3.79
C SER A 66 -38.18 30.47 -4.55
N VAL A 67 -38.73 29.26 -4.64
CA VAL A 67 -40.18 29.04 -4.64
C VAL A 67 -40.52 28.11 -3.48
N GLY A 68 -41.26 28.64 -2.52
CA GLY A 68 -41.85 27.89 -1.42
C GLY A 68 -43.01 27.05 -1.93
N ALA A 69 -43.06 25.80 -1.49
CA ALA A 69 -44.25 24.97 -1.56
C ALA A 69 -44.67 24.63 -0.13
N MET A 70 -45.90 25.05 0.20
CA MET A 70 -46.60 24.77 1.45
C MET A 70 -46.69 23.26 1.67
N PHE A 71 -46.14 22.76 2.78
CA PHE A 71 -46.41 21.41 3.25
C PHE A 71 -47.49 21.46 4.33
N SER A 72 -48.64 20.85 4.04
CA SER A 72 -49.68 20.55 5.01
C SER A 72 -49.14 19.58 6.07
N LEU A 73 -49.13 19.98 7.34
CA LEU A 73 -48.86 19.07 8.45
C LEU A 73 -50.06 18.13 8.63
N THR A 74 -49.98 16.92 8.07
CA THR A 74 -50.71 15.77 8.60
C THR A 74 -49.89 15.16 9.73
N THR A 75 -50.39 15.26 10.95
CA THR A 75 -49.83 14.56 12.11
C THR A 75 -49.99 13.06 11.93
N GLN A 76 -48.97 12.38 11.40
CA GLN A 76 -48.84 10.94 11.56
C GLN A 76 -48.28 10.66 12.95
N ALA A 77 -48.98 9.79 13.69
CA ALA A 77 -48.50 9.27 14.95
C ALA A 77 -47.14 8.59 14.73
N VAL A 78 -46.13 9.03 15.47
CA VAL A 78 -44.80 8.42 15.48
C VAL A 78 -44.95 7.04 16.12
N GLU A 79 -44.99 6.01 15.28
CA GLU A 79 -44.83 4.63 15.73
C GLU A 79 -43.42 4.49 16.31
N ALA A 80 -43.33 4.00 17.55
CA ALA A 80 -42.05 3.80 18.23
C ALA A 80 -41.12 2.90 17.37
N PRO A 81 -39.82 3.22 17.25
CA PRO A 81 -38.92 2.40 16.45
C PRO A 81 -38.87 1.00 17.07
N LYS A 82 -39.36 0.00 16.32
CA LYS A 82 -39.14 -1.41 16.62
C LYS A 82 -37.64 -1.59 16.78
N SER A 83 -37.25 -2.07 17.95
CA SER A 83 -35.87 -2.45 18.27
C SER A 83 -35.29 -3.21 17.08
N MET A 84 -34.38 -2.57 16.35
CA MET A 84 -33.57 -3.24 15.35
C MET A 84 -32.70 -4.21 16.15
N THR A 85 -33.16 -5.46 16.23
CA THR A 85 -32.28 -6.55 16.59
C THR A 85 -31.25 -6.61 15.47
N THR A 86 -30.11 -5.96 15.67
CA THR A 86 -28.96 -6.09 14.79
C THR A 86 -28.72 -7.60 14.68
N PRO A 87 -28.76 -8.20 13.48
CA PRO A 87 -28.36 -9.58 13.33
C PRO A 87 -26.95 -9.66 13.91
N GLN A 88 -26.74 -10.48 14.94
CA GLN A 88 -25.39 -10.86 15.33
C GLN A 88 -24.77 -11.47 14.08
N THR A 89 -23.92 -10.71 13.39
CA THR A 89 -23.08 -11.21 12.33
C THR A 89 -22.32 -12.36 12.96
N THR A 90 -22.68 -13.60 12.63
CA THR A 90 -21.87 -14.76 12.96
C THR A 90 -20.48 -14.43 12.48
N ALA A 91 -19.51 -14.34 13.40
CA ALA A 91 -18.14 -14.03 13.05
C ALA A 91 -17.69 -15.06 12.02
N GLN A 92 -17.62 -14.66 10.76
CA GLN A 92 -17.23 -15.53 9.67
C GLN A 92 -15.73 -15.82 9.85
N ALA A 93 -15.36 -17.10 9.81
CA ALA A 93 -13.96 -17.52 9.86
C ALA A 93 -13.15 -16.90 8.71
N LEU A 94 -11.82 -16.88 8.82
CA LEU A 94 -10.98 -16.53 7.68
C LEU A 94 -11.21 -17.53 6.53
N SER A 95 -11.32 -17.03 5.31
CA SER A 95 -11.30 -17.90 4.13
C SER A 95 -9.95 -18.62 3.99
N ASN A 96 -9.91 -19.72 3.24
CA ASN A 96 -8.66 -20.47 3.01
C ASN A 96 -7.54 -19.56 2.46
N LYS A 97 -7.86 -18.66 1.52
CA LYS A 97 -6.91 -17.66 1.03
C LYS A 97 -6.41 -16.76 2.16
N GLN A 98 -7.31 -16.19 2.95
CA GLN A 98 -6.96 -15.25 4.01
C GLN A 98 -6.12 -15.89 5.12
N GLN A 99 -6.25 -17.19 5.36
CA GLN A 99 -5.42 -17.92 6.34
C GLN A 99 -3.93 -17.98 5.93
N THR A 100 -3.62 -18.00 4.63
CA THR A 100 -2.23 -18.13 4.15
C THR A 100 -1.51 -16.79 4.03
N ILE A 101 -2.23 -15.69 3.80
CA ILE A 101 -1.68 -14.34 3.62
C ILE A 101 -0.71 -13.92 4.75
N PRO A 102 -1.08 -13.99 6.05
CA PRO A 102 -0.19 -13.54 7.12
C PRO A 102 1.09 -14.39 7.23
N LEU A 103 1.05 -15.67 6.82
CA LEU A 103 2.22 -16.56 6.81
C LEU A 103 3.21 -16.16 5.72
N ILE A 104 2.73 -15.93 4.49
CA ILE A 104 3.54 -15.44 3.37
C ILE A 104 4.26 -14.15 3.79
N ALA A 105 3.52 -13.22 4.42
CA ALA A 105 4.07 -11.95 4.85
C ALA A 105 5.09 -12.09 5.98
N ALA A 106 4.84 -12.96 6.97
CA ALA A 106 5.76 -13.22 8.06
C ALA A 106 7.09 -13.83 7.57
N PHE A 107 7.05 -14.83 6.70
CA PHE A 107 8.27 -15.46 6.17
C PHE A 107 9.04 -14.55 5.21
N MET A 108 8.34 -13.72 4.43
CA MET A 108 9.00 -12.65 3.67
C MET A 108 9.69 -11.66 4.62
N ALA A 109 9.04 -11.26 5.71
CA ALA A 109 9.60 -10.33 6.69
C ALA A 109 10.87 -10.87 7.35
N THR A 110 10.97 -12.18 7.60
CA THR A 110 12.16 -12.80 8.21
C THR A 110 13.20 -13.28 7.19
N SER A 111 12.92 -13.15 5.88
CA SER A 111 13.71 -13.77 4.80
C SER A 111 13.82 -15.30 4.93
N ASP A 112 12.83 -15.96 5.53
CA ASP A 112 12.79 -17.42 5.65
C ASP A 112 12.30 -18.04 4.33
N MET A 113 13.21 -18.15 3.36
CA MET A 113 12.90 -18.58 2.00
C MET A 113 12.28 -19.98 1.90
N PRO A 114 12.73 -21.01 2.65
CA PRO A 114 12.08 -22.32 2.63
C PRO A 114 10.62 -22.28 3.07
N ASN A 115 10.31 -21.58 4.17
CA ASN A 115 8.93 -21.46 4.64
C ASN A 115 8.10 -20.52 3.76
N LEU A 116 8.71 -19.48 3.19
CA LEU A 116 8.06 -18.64 2.19
C LEU A 116 7.65 -19.46 0.95
N ASN A 117 8.54 -20.31 0.42
CA ASN A 117 8.23 -21.20 -0.71
C ASN A 117 7.02 -22.11 -0.38
N ALA A 118 7.01 -22.71 0.81
CA ALA A 118 5.90 -23.55 1.26
C ALA A 118 4.59 -22.75 1.38
N ALA A 119 4.64 -21.56 1.99
CA ALA A 119 3.48 -20.69 2.17
C ALA A 119 2.93 -20.16 0.82
N LEU A 120 3.80 -19.89 -0.15
CA LEU A 120 3.38 -19.50 -1.51
C LEU A 120 2.66 -20.63 -2.23
N ASN A 121 3.17 -21.87 -2.16
CA ASN A 121 2.47 -23.03 -2.72
C ASN A 121 1.11 -23.24 -2.05
N GLN A 122 1.06 -23.19 -0.72
CA GLN A 122 -0.19 -23.30 0.04
C GLN A 122 -1.18 -22.20 -0.30
N GLY A 123 -0.71 -20.97 -0.48
CA GLY A 123 -1.55 -19.85 -0.90
C GLY A 123 -2.20 -20.07 -2.26
N LEU A 124 -1.41 -20.51 -3.25
CA LEU A 124 -1.91 -20.84 -4.58
C LEU A 124 -2.88 -22.02 -4.55
N ASP A 125 -2.60 -23.06 -3.75
CA ASP A 125 -3.51 -24.21 -3.55
C ASP A 125 -4.82 -23.79 -2.84
N ALA A 126 -4.74 -22.81 -1.93
CA ALA A 126 -5.90 -22.20 -1.27
C ALA A 126 -6.70 -21.25 -2.19
N GLY A 127 -6.22 -21.03 -3.42
CA GLY A 127 -6.90 -20.25 -4.46
C GLY A 127 -6.43 -18.81 -4.57
N LEU A 128 -5.37 -18.38 -3.89
CA LEU A 128 -4.74 -17.10 -4.23
C LEU A 128 -4.30 -17.13 -5.69
N THR A 129 -4.58 -16.05 -6.39
CA THR A 129 -4.12 -15.86 -7.75
C THR A 129 -2.68 -15.37 -7.76
N ILE A 130 -2.03 -15.49 -8.92
CA ILE A 130 -0.68 -14.95 -9.12
C ILE A 130 -0.67 -13.44 -8.86
N SER A 131 -1.68 -12.70 -9.35
CA SER A 131 -1.80 -11.26 -9.14
C SER A 131 -1.99 -10.89 -7.66
N GLU A 132 -2.91 -11.55 -6.94
CA GLU A 132 -3.10 -11.31 -5.49
C GLU A 132 -1.81 -11.57 -4.70
N THR A 133 -1.10 -12.65 -5.01
CA THR A 133 0.17 -12.99 -4.35
C THR A 133 1.25 -11.96 -4.66
N ARG A 134 1.33 -11.47 -5.91
CA ARG A 134 2.26 -10.40 -6.30
C ARG A 134 1.97 -9.11 -5.54
N GLU A 135 0.70 -8.71 -5.42
CA GLU A 135 0.32 -7.50 -4.67
C GLU A 135 0.73 -7.57 -3.20
N ILE A 136 0.58 -8.75 -2.56
CA ILE A 136 1.06 -8.98 -1.19
C ILE A 136 2.57 -8.73 -1.10
N LEU A 137 3.35 -9.34 -1.99
CA LEU A 137 4.81 -9.24 -1.94
C LEU A 137 5.33 -7.85 -2.33
N VAL A 138 4.66 -7.19 -3.28
CA VAL A 138 4.98 -5.80 -3.68
C VAL A 138 4.72 -4.86 -2.51
N GLN A 139 3.52 -4.82 -1.92
CA GLN A 139 3.24 -3.82 -0.88
C GLN A 139 4.18 -3.93 0.32
N LEU A 140 4.67 -5.13 0.62
CA LEU A 140 5.46 -5.40 1.81
C LEU A 140 6.85 -4.75 1.77
N TYR A 141 7.36 -4.27 0.62
CA TYR A 141 8.62 -3.50 0.65
C TYR A 141 8.50 -2.24 1.52
N ALA A 142 7.30 -1.64 1.62
CA ALA A 142 7.08 -0.45 2.44
C ALA A 142 7.22 -0.73 3.95
N TYR A 143 7.11 -2.00 4.34
CA TYR A 143 7.17 -2.44 5.73
C TYR A 143 8.50 -3.12 6.07
N VAL A 144 9.03 -3.95 5.16
CA VAL A 144 10.21 -4.80 5.43
C VAL A 144 11.35 -4.62 4.43
N GLY A 145 11.23 -3.65 3.51
CA GLY A 145 12.30 -3.20 2.63
C GLY A 145 12.31 -3.85 1.24
N PHE A 146 12.84 -3.10 0.26
CA PHE A 146 12.97 -3.52 -1.14
C PHE A 146 13.68 -4.86 -1.35
N PRO A 147 14.84 -5.13 -0.72
CA PRO A 147 15.56 -6.38 -0.98
C PRO A 147 14.74 -7.64 -0.64
N ARG A 148 13.98 -7.61 0.48
CA ARG A 148 13.13 -8.74 0.87
C ARG A 148 11.98 -8.95 -0.12
N SER A 149 11.38 -7.87 -0.62
CA SER A 149 10.31 -7.93 -1.62
C SER A 149 10.80 -8.51 -2.94
N LEU A 150 11.97 -8.07 -3.43
CA LEU A 150 12.55 -8.60 -4.67
C LEU A 150 12.88 -10.09 -4.55
N ASN A 151 13.46 -10.53 -3.43
CA ASN A 151 13.74 -11.94 -3.19
C ASN A 151 12.46 -12.77 -3.16
N ALA A 152 11.41 -12.29 -2.50
CA ALA A 152 10.12 -12.97 -2.43
C ALA A 152 9.41 -13.03 -3.79
N LEU A 153 9.48 -11.96 -4.59
CA LEU A 153 8.92 -11.94 -5.95
C LEU A 153 9.64 -12.92 -6.87
N ASN A 154 10.97 -13.03 -6.75
CA ASN A 154 11.73 -14.06 -7.44
C ASN A 154 11.29 -15.47 -7.02
N GLU A 155 11.07 -15.68 -5.71
CA GLU A 155 10.57 -16.96 -5.19
C GLU A 155 9.19 -17.31 -5.75
N LEU A 156 8.24 -16.36 -5.77
CA LEU A 156 6.93 -16.55 -6.39
C LEU A 156 7.06 -16.93 -7.87
N MET A 157 7.94 -16.25 -8.62
CA MET A 157 8.21 -16.58 -10.01
C MET A 157 8.70 -18.03 -10.16
N THR A 158 9.64 -18.47 -9.33
CA THR A 158 10.14 -19.85 -9.32
C THR A 158 9.04 -20.86 -8.96
N VAL A 159 8.21 -20.56 -7.95
CA VAL A 159 7.08 -21.42 -7.53
C VAL A 159 6.09 -21.60 -8.69
N VAL A 160 5.66 -20.52 -9.33
CA VAL A 160 4.71 -20.57 -10.46
C VAL A 160 5.30 -21.35 -11.64
N GLN A 161 6.58 -21.15 -11.97
CA GLN A 161 7.24 -21.92 -13.03
C GLN A 161 7.31 -23.42 -12.70
N ALA A 162 7.67 -23.77 -11.47
CA ALA A 162 7.74 -25.16 -11.03
C ALA A 162 6.36 -25.83 -11.01
N ARG A 163 5.32 -25.12 -10.59
CA ARG A 163 3.92 -25.59 -10.62
C ARG A 163 3.47 -25.85 -12.06
N LYS A 164 3.75 -24.93 -12.98
CA LYS A 164 3.47 -25.09 -14.42
C LYS A 164 4.18 -26.31 -15.02
N GLN A 165 5.45 -26.55 -14.68
CA GLN A 165 6.19 -27.74 -15.14
C GLN A 165 5.58 -29.06 -14.65
N ARG A 166 4.88 -29.05 -13.51
CA ARG A 166 4.11 -30.19 -12.99
C ARG A 166 2.69 -30.29 -13.58
N GLY A 167 2.33 -29.43 -14.53
CA GLY A 167 1.00 -29.39 -15.13
C GLY A 167 -0.08 -28.71 -14.26
N ILE A 168 0.33 -27.95 -13.24
CA ILE A 168 -0.59 -27.16 -12.42
C ILE A 168 -0.68 -25.75 -13.02
N GLU A 169 -1.87 -25.35 -13.46
CA GLU A 169 -2.13 -23.99 -13.95
C GLU A 169 -2.76 -23.14 -12.84
N ASP A 170 -1.97 -22.22 -12.28
CA ASP A 170 -2.47 -21.26 -11.29
C ASP A 170 -3.28 -20.14 -11.95
N ALA A 171 -4.34 -19.71 -11.28
CA ALA A 171 -5.17 -18.61 -11.78
C ALA A 171 -4.35 -17.31 -11.87
N PRO A 172 -4.32 -16.63 -13.03
CA PRO A 172 -3.51 -15.41 -13.19
C PRO A 172 -4.02 -14.25 -12.32
N GLY A 173 -5.33 -14.21 -12.05
CA GLY A 173 -5.99 -13.09 -11.37
C GLY A 173 -6.23 -11.92 -12.31
N ARG A 174 -6.43 -10.73 -11.74
CA ARG A 174 -6.65 -9.49 -12.50
C ARG A 174 -5.60 -8.44 -12.13
N GLU A 175 -5.24 -7.61 -13.10
CA GLU A 175 -4.46 -6.39 -12.84
C GLU A 175 -5.39 -5.29 -12.27
N PRO A 176 -4.83 -4.18 -11.73
CA PRO A 176 -5.65 -3.05 -11.30
C PRO A 176 -6.54 -2.55 -12.43
N SER A 177 -7.82 -2.28 -12.12
CA SER A 177 -8.80 -1.91 -13.15
C SER A 177 -8.74 -0.43 -13.54
N GLN A 178 -8.20 0.41 -12.66
CA GLN A 178 -8.11 1.85 -12.83
C GLN A 178 -6.65 2.30 -12.95
N ALA A 179 -6.44 3.39 -13.70
CA ALA A 179 -5.17 4.09 -13.69
C ALA A 179 -4.96 4.76 -12.32
N ILE A 180 -3.75 4.69 -11.79
CA ILE A 180 -3.39 5.36 -10.55
C ILE A 180 -3.33 6.87 -10.80
N PRO A 181 -3.96 7.71 -9.95
CA PRO A 181 -3.88 9.16 -10.07
C PRO A 181 -2.44 9.67 -9.99
N VAL A 182 -2.20 10.90 -10.43
CA VAL A 182 -0.87 11.53 -10.38
C VAL A 182 -0.94 12.92 -9.74
N GLY A 183 0.21 13.46 -9.34
CA GLY A 183 0.32 14.82 -8.82
C GLY A 183 -0.54 15.06 -7.57
N ASP A 184 -1.38 16.10 -7.62
CA ASP A 184 -2.22 16.48 -6.48
C ASP A 184 -3.41 15.52 -6.27
N GLU A 185 -3.90 14.88 -7.32
CA GLU A 185 -4.96 13.87 -7.22
C GLU A 185 -4.45 12.62 -6.48
N LEU A 186 -3.20 12.21 -6.74
CA LEU A 186 -2.55 11.12 -6.00
C LEU A 186 -2.46 11.43 -4.51
N LEU A 187 -2.07 12.66 -4.16
CA LEU A 187 -2.02 13.09 -2.78
C LEU A 187 -3.41 13.06 -2.14
N ALA A 188 -4.42 13.58 -2.83
CA ALA A 188 -5.79 13.62 -2.32
C ALA A 188 -6.36 12.21 -2.08
N ALA A 189 -6.21 11.31 -3.05
CA ALA A 189 -6.63 9.91 -2.92
C ALA A 189 -5.88 9.23 -1.76
N GLY A 190 -4.57 9.42 -1.69
CA GLY A 190 -3.73 8.90 -0.63
C GLY A 190 -4.10 9.38 0.77
N THR A 191 -4.34 10.68 0.94
CA THR A 191 -4.80 11.24 2.22
C THR A 191 -6.18 10.70 2.61
N ALA A 192 -7.09 10.52 1.64
CA ALA A 192 -8.42 9.95 1.89
C ALA A 192 -8.33 8.49 2.34
N ASN A 193 -7.57 7.66 1.62
CA ASN A 193 -7.34 6.25 1.96
C ASN A 193 -6.66 6.10 3.33
N GLN A 194 -5.57 6.86 3.57
CA GLN A 194 -4.87 6.89 4.86
C GLN A 194 -5.83 7.21 6.00
N THR A 195 -6.64 8.26 5.84
CA THR A 195 -7.58 8.72 6.89
C THR A 195 -8.65 7.67 7.16
N LYS A 196 -9.21 7.05 6.11
CA LYS A 196 -10.24 6.02 6.24
C LYS A 196 -9.71 4.78 6.96
N ILE A 197 -8.53 4.30 6.56
CA ILE A 197 -7.92 3.08 7.13
C ILE A 197 -7.40 3.34 8.56
N SER A 198 -6.83 4.52 8.81
CA SER A 198 -6.32 4.91 10.14
C SER A 198 -7.43 5.32 11.11
N GLY A 199 -8.62 5.66 10.61
CA GLY A 199 -9.77 6.14 11.38
C GLY A 199 -9.73 7.63 11.73
N ALA A 200 -8.62 8.31 11.46
CA ALA A 200 -8.44 9.74 11.64
C ALA A 200 -7.25 10.22 10.77
N PRO A 201 -7.13 11.54 10.51
CA PRO A 201 -5.95 12.09 9.85
C PRO A 201 -4.68 11.74 10.63
N VAL A 202 -3.69 11.17 9.93
CA VAL A 202 -2.40 10.81 10.53
C VAL A 202 -1.58 12.09 10.77
N LYS A 203 -1.36 12.40 12.04
CA LYS A 203 -0.67 13.60 12.55
C LYS A 203 0.16 13.23 13.78
N GLY A 204 1.08 14.11 14.18
CA GLY A 204 1.85 13.98 15.41
C GLY A 204 3.31 14.45 15.27
N PRO A 205 4.07 14.46 16.37
CA PRO A 205 5.39 15.11 16.41
C PRO A 205 6.39 14.58 15.37
N VAL A 206 6.36 13.28 15.06
CA VAL A 206 7.23 12.69 14.02
C VAL A 206 6.91 13.26 12.63
N PHE A 207 5.64 13.47 12.32
CA PHE A 207 5.21 14.03 11.04
C PHE A 207 5.35 15.56 10.98
N GLU A 208 5.42 16.24 12.11
CA GLU A 208 5.78 17.66 12.18
C GLU A 208 7.29 17.85 12.02
N PHE A 209 8.08 16.98 12.63
CA PHE A 209 9.54 16.99 12.54
C PHE A 209 10.04 16.60 11.14
N ALA A 210 9.44 15.58 10.53
CA ALA A 210 9.80 15.11 9.19
C ALA A 210 8.57 14.97 8.28
N PRO A 211 7.95 16.08 7.82
CA PRO A 211 6.70 16.05 7.05
C PRO A 211 6.76 15.19 5.78
N VAL A 212 7.95 15.05 5.19
CA VAL A 212 8.20 14.22 4.01
C VAL A 212 7.81 12.75 4.23
N ILE A 213 7.94 12.21 5.45
CA ILE A 213 7.57 10.81 5.69
C ILE A 213 6.06 10.60 5.56
N ASN A 214 5.25 11.57 6.01
CA ASN A 214 3.80 11.50 5.82
C ASN A 214 3.43 11.70 4.34
N ARG A 215 4.16 12.54 3.62
CA ARG A 215 3.98 12.69 2.16
C ARG A 215 4.22 11.38 1.43
N TYR A 216 5.27 10.63 1.78
CA TYR A 216 5.53 9.31 1.20
C TYR A 216 4.46 8.27 1.57
N LEU A 217 3.99 8.26 2.83
CA LEU A 217 2.87 7.43 3.20
C LEU A 217 1.63 7.77 2.36
N GLN A 218 1.26 9.04 2.27
CA GLN A 218 0.06 9.47 1.55
C GLN A 218 0.18 9.17 0.06
N THR A 219 1.21 9.66 -0.60
CA THR A 219 1.32 9.50 -2.06
C THR A 219 1.66 8.07 -2.46
N HIS A 220 2.75 7.51 -1.95
CA HIS A 220 3.27 6.25 -2.45
C HIS A 220 2.61 5.02 -1.83
N LEU A 221 2.36 5.01 -0.52
CA LEU A 221 1.72 3.86 0.11
C LEU A 221 0.20 3.90 -0.09
N PHE A 222 -0.46 4.98 0.34
CA PHE A 222 -1.92 5.02 0.35
C PHE A 222 -2.55 5.43 -0.99
N GLY A 223 -1.87 6.28 -1.76
CA GLY A 223 -2.38 6.81 -3.04
C GLY A 223 -1.99 5.98 -4.25
N ASP A 224 -0.88 5.24 -4.18
CA ASP A 224 -0.40 4.38 -5.27
C ASP A 224 -0.66 2.91 -4.93
N ILE A 225 -0.02 2.34 -3.91
CA ILE A 225 -0.20 0.92 -3.58
C ILE A 225 -1.63 0.56 -3.15
N PHE A 226 -2.23 1.28 -2.19
CA PHE A 226 -3.55 0.94 -1.66
C PHE A 226 -4.72 1.37 -2.55
N GLU A 227 -4.45 2.22 -3.55
CA GLU A 227 -5.41 2.59 -4.59
C GLU A 227 -5.55 1.49 -5.66
N ARG A 228 -4.55 0.60 -5.77
CA ARG A 228 -4.63 -0.59 -6.63
C ARG A 228 -5.71 -1.53 -6.13
N ASP A 229 -6.78 -1.65 -6.92
CA ASP A 229 -7.99 -2.34 -6.53
C ASP A 229 -7.93 -3.88 -6.66
N ASN A 230 -6.86 -4.45 -7.22
CA ASN A 230 -6.69 -5.89 -7.47
C ASN A 230 -6.37 -6.75 -6.24
N LEU A 231 -6.22 -6.14 -5.07
CA LEU A 231 -6.18 -6.81 -3.76
C LEU A 231 -6.97 -5.97 -2.75
N ASP A 232 -7.94 -6.60 -2.08
CA ASP A 232 -8.81 -5.90 -1.14
C ASP A 232 -8.06 -5.46 0.13
N TRP A 233 -8.61 -4.48 0.85
CA TRP A 233 -7.97 -3.92 2.05
C TRP A 233 -7.87 -4.90 3.22
N GLN A 234 -8.78 -5.87 3.36
CA GLN A 234 -8.68 -6.88 4.41
C GLN A 234 -7.46 -7.76 4.16
N SER A 235 -7.27 -8.22 2.92
CA SER A 235 -6.12 -8.99 2.48
C SER A 235 -4.81 -8.19 2.62
N ARG A 236 -4.82 -6.89 2.29
CA ARG A 236 -3.65 -6.01 2.51
C ARG A 236 -3.28 -5.89 3.98
N GLU A 237 -4.26 -5.68 4.86
CA GLU A 237 -4.03 -5.58 6.31
C GLU A 237 -3.61 -6.92 6.94
N LEU A 238 -4.14 -8.06 6.49
CA LEU A 238 -3.69 -9.38 6.93
C LEU A 238 -2.20 -9.60 6.63
N ALA A 239 -1.74 -9.19 5.45
CA ALA A 239 -0.33 -9.24 5.09
C ALA A 239 0.50 -8.30 5.98
N THR A 240 0.06 -7.06 6.16
CA THR A 240 0.76 -6.10 7.02
C THR A 240 0.88 -6.61 8.46
N VAL A 241 -0.19 -7.15 9.04
CA VAL A 241 -0.19 -7.75 10.38
C VAL A 241 0.82 -8.89 10.47
N GLY A 242 0.85 -9.81 9.50
CA GLY A 242 1.81 -10.90 9.47
C GLY A 242 3.26 -10.41 9.45
N ALA A 243 3.58 -9.46 8.57
CA ALA A 243 4.94 -8.91 8.46
C ALA A 243 5.39 -8.13 9.71
N LEU A 244 4.51 -7.28 10.28
CA LEU A 244 4.82 -6.51 11.48
C LEU A 244 4.92 -7.40 12.71
N ALA A 245 4.10 -8.44 12.83
CA ALA A 245 4.22 -9.42 13.90
C ALA A 245 5.57 -10.16 13.87
N ALA A 246 6.12 -10.38 12.67
CA ALA A 246 7.41 -11.02 12.47
C ALA A 246 8.61 -10.06 12.61
N THR A 247 8.38 -8.78 12.89
CA THR A 247 9.43 -7.74 12.98
C THR A 247 9.48 -7.18 14.41
N PRO A 248 10.40 -7.61 15.28
CA PRO A 248 10.49 -7.08 16.65
C PRO A 248 10.78 -5.57 16.68
N GLY A 249 10.18 -4.84 17.63
CA GLY A 249 10.43 -3.40 17.84
C GLY A 249 9.48 -2.46 17.09
N VAL A 250 8.48 -2.99 16.39
CA VAL A 250 7.44 -2.21 15.70
C VAL A 250 6.04 -2.45 16.29
N GLU A 251 5.97 -2.81 17.58
CA GLU A 251 4.73 -3.11 18.29
C GLU A 251 3.70 -1.97 18.21
N PRO A 252 4.05 -0.67 18.28
CA PRO A 252 3.09 0.41 18.06
C PRO A 252 2.43 0.38 16.68
N GLN A 253 3.19 0.05 15.62
CA GLN A 253 2.69 -0.09 14.25
C GLN A 253 1.80 -1.32 14.12
N LEU A 254 2.21 -2.47 14.68
CA LEU A 254 1.39 -3.68 14.71
C LEU A 254 0.04 -3.42 15.38
N ARG A 255 0.03 -2.70 16.51
CA ARG A 255 -1.20 -2.29 17.19
C ARG A 255 -2.08 -1.39 16.33
N ALA A 256 -1.49 -0.43 15.63
CA ALA A 256 -2.21 0.46 14.72
C ALA A 256 -2.87 -0.33 13.57
N HIS A 257 -2.17 -1.32 13.01
CA HIS A 257 -2.67 -2.17 11.93
C HIS A 257 -3.69 -3.23 12.40
N MET A 258 -3.62 -3.69 13.65
CA MET A 258 -4.73 -4.47 14.25
C MET A 258 -6.01 -3.63 14.34
N ALA A 259 -5.90 -2.35 14.71
CA ALA A 259 -7.06 -1.45 14.73
C ALA A 259 -7.55 -1.11 13.30
N ALA A 260 -6.63 -0.95 12.35
CA ALA A 260 -6.97 -0.73 10.94
C ALA A 260 -7.69 -1.92 10.34
N SER A 261 -7.23 -3.14 10.63
CA SER A 261 -7.86 -4.40 10.25
C SER A 261 -9.34 -4.46 10.66
N LEU A 262 -9.65 -4.08 11.91
CA LEU A 262 -11.03 -4.00 12.39
C LEU A 262 -11.86 -2.97 11.60
N ARG A 263 -11.26 -1.81 11.26
CA ARG A 263 -11.94 -0.74 10.49
C ARG A 263 -12.21 -1.13 9.04
N VAL A 264 -11.33 -1.93 8.43
CA VAL A 264 -11.55 -2.47 7.06
C VAL A 264 -12.44 -3.72 7.05
N GLY A 265 -13.01 -4.09 8.19
CA GLY A 265 -14.10 -5.06 8.30
C GLY A 265 -13.69 -6.47 8.72
N LEU A 266 -12.44 -6.70 9.13
CA LEU A 266 -12.08 -7.95 9.80
C LEU A 266 -12.66 -7.98 11.21
N SER A 267 -13.12 -9.14 11.64
CA SER A 267 -13.61 -9.33 13.01
C SER A 267 -12.47 -9.63 13.98
N ALA A 268 -12.73 -9.39 15.28
CA ALA A 268 -11.79 -9.79 16.34
C ALA A 268 -11.52 -11.31 16.33
N ALA A 269 -12.51 -12.12 15.96
CA ALA A 269 -12.36 -13.57 15.84
C ALA A 269 -11.42 -13.94 14.68
N GLN A 270 -11.58 -13.31 13.52
CA GLN A 270 -10.68 -13.49 12.37
C GLN A 270 -9.24 -13.08 12.70
N LEU A 271 -9.04 -11.96 13.41
CA LEU A 271 -7.71 -11.58 13.88
C LEU A 271 -7.17 -12.55 14.93
N GLY A 272 -8.02 -13.14 15.77
CA GLY A 272 -7.66 -14.25 16.64
C GLY A 272 -7.18 -15.46 15.82
N GLU A 273 -7.88 -15.82 14.75
CA GLU A 273 -7.45 -16.89 13.84
C GLU A 273 -6.08 -16.60 13.21
N VAL A 274 -5.78 -15.34 12.84
CA VAL A 274 -4.43 -14.95 12.37
C VAL A 274 -3.36 -15.32 13.41
N THR A 275 -3.60 -15.01 14.69
CA THR A 275 -2.64 -15.35 15.75
C THR A 275 -2.44 -16.86 15.89
N GLU A 276 -3.50 -17.65 15.73
CA GLU A 276 -3.42 -19.11 15.76
C GLU A 276 -2.70 -19.69 14.53
N GLN A 277 -2.90 -19.12 13.34
CA GLN A 277 -2.17 -19.52 12.14
C GLN A 277 -0.66 -19.23 12.31
N LEU A 278 -0.31 -18.03 12.78
CA LEU A 278 1.08 -17.66 13.07
C LEU A 278 1.69 -18.56 14.15
N LYS A 279 0.91 -19.03 15.13
CA LYS A 279 1.41 -19.95 16.16
C LYS A 279 1.69 -21.36 15.62
N LYS A 280 0.84 -21.85 14.70
CA LYS A 280 0.96 -23.19 14.12
C LYS A 280 2.11 -23.29 13.12
N HIS A 281 2.33 -22.22 12.36
CA HIS A 281 3.23 -22.25 11.21
C HIS A 281 4.41 -21.28 11.33
N GLY A 282 4.26 -20.18 12.05
CA GLY A 282 5.32 -19.20 12.30
C GLY A 282 6.07 -19.48 13.60
N ASP A 283 6.95 -18.54 13.96
CA ASP A 283 7.65 -18.57 15.24
C ASP A 283 6.72 -18.17 16.40
N ALA A 284 6.90 -18.80 17.57
CA ALA A 284 6.08 -18.56 18.77
C ALA A 284 6.02 -17.07 19.16
N GLN A 285 7.13 -16.35 19.05
CA GLN A 285 7.20 -14.93 19.40
C GLN A 285 6.39 -14.05 18.44
N THR A 286 6.35 -14.41 17.15
CA THR A 286 5.54 -13.73 16.14
C THR A 286 4.05 -13.82 16.50
N ALA A 287 3.59 -15.01 16.88
CA ALA A 287 2.21 -15.20 17.34
C ALA A 287 1.91 -14.45 18.65
N GLU A 288 2.85 -14.46 19.60
CA GLU A 288 2.72 -13.74 20.86
C GLU A 288 2.59 -12.22 20.66
N ARG A 289 3.42 -11.62 19.79
CA ARG A 289 3.33 -10.19 19.44
C ARG A 289 1.99 -9.85 18.80
N ALA A 290 1.52 -10.65 17.85
CA ALA A 290 0.21 -10.46 17.23
C ALA A 290 -0.93 -10.55 18.26
N ASN A 291 -0.92 -11.57 19.13
CA ASN A 291 -1.93 -11.75 20.16
C ASN A 291 -1.92 -10.61 21.20
N ALA A 292 -0.74 -10.15 21.61
CA ALA A 292 -0.60 -9.01 22.51
C ALA A 292 -1.21 -7.75 21.89
N ALA A 293 -0.85 -7.43 20.65
CA ALA A 293 -1.39 -6.27 19.94
C ALA A 293 -2.92 -6.34 19.80
N LEU A 294 -3.47 -7.50 19.45
CA LEU A 294 -4.93 -7.69 19.36
C LEU A 294 -5.62 -7.44 20.70
N LYS A 295 -5.10 -8.01 21.79
CA LYS A 295 -5.65 -7.80 23.15
C LYS A 295 -5.66 -6.34 23.55
N GLU A 296 -4.60 -5.61 23.26
CA GLU A 296 -4.49 -4.18 23.57
C GLU A 296 -5.53 -3.35 22.80
N VAL A 297 -5.72 -3.62 21.50
CA VAL A 297 -6.75 -2.93 20.68
C VAL A 297 -8.16 -3.22 21.20
N LEU A 298 -8.47 -4.47 21.54
CA LEU A 298 -9.78 -4.86 22.06
C LEU A 298 -10.04 -4.28 23.46
N ALA A 299 -9.01 -4.13 24.29
CA ALA A 299 -9.14 -3.47 25.59
C ALA A 299 -9.38 -1.97 25.45
N ALA A 300 -8.70 -1.31 24.49
CA ALA A 300 -8.90 0.11 24.21
C ALA A 300 -10.30 0.43 23.64
N SER A 301 -10.87 -0.48 22.84
CA SER A 301 -12.19 -0.30 22.21
C SER A 301 -13.37 -0.44 23.18
N LYS A 302 -13.13 -0.90 24.42
CA LYS A 302 -14.15 -1.04 25.49
C LYS A 302 -14.23 0.18 26.42
N LYS A 303 -13.35 1.16 26.25
CA LYS A 303 -13.33 2.42 27.01
C LYS A 303 -14.06 3.50 26.24
#